data_AF-A0AAF1K5S3-F1
#
_entry.id   AF-A0AAF1K5S3-F1
#
_cell.length_a   1.000
_cell.length_b   1.000
_cell.length_c   1.000
_cell.angle_alpha   90.00
_cell.angle_beta   90.00
_cell.angle_gamma   90.00
#
_symmetry.space_group_name_H-M   'P 1'
#
loop_
_entity.id
_entity.type
_entity.pdbx_description
1 polymer ?
#
loop_
_entity_poly.entity_id
_entity_poly.type
_entity_poly.pdbx_seq_one_letter_code
_entity_poly.pdbx_strand_id
1 'polypeptide(L)'
;MKNTIRAAAIAAALLPGAAPADEPLTLARWGSFHVGGREVVVSGQPIREVLFAPGGVPARVDPNGTYLMGGMYAQYMVPAPMRGRVPLLMWHGGGLTGVTWETTPDGREGWQHFFLRRGWATYVSDAVERGRAGWSQIPEQTGGQALTLTLDNPYERFRIGAGQGSYRRQELLPGNQFPADRESYLAFMRQVVPRFTTTDALALDAYLALLDRVGPSVVMVHSQAGLFGWRAAQERPEAVRALVLIEPAAVGDPAKVAALRNIPILMVYGDYIAGDPRWPTIRANGVRFAEAVRAAGGSVDVVDLPERGIRGNSHMIMMDRNSDQVAALVQDWLAAKGLWQ
;
A
#
# COMPACT_ATOMS: atom_id res chain seq x y z
N MET A 1 -40.22 62.90 31.58
CA MET A 1 -40.08 62.46 30.17
C MET A 1 -38.72 61.80 30.01
N LYS A 2 -38.65 60.46 29.96
CA LYS A 2 -37.39 59.72 29.75
C LYS A 2 -37.52 58.95 28.44
N ASN A 3 -36.63 59.27 27.49
CA ASN A 3 -36.57 58.69 26.15
C ASN A 3 -36.13 57.24 26.20
N THR A 4 -36.92 56.39 25.55
CA THR A 4 -36.62 54.99 25.22
C THR A 4 -35.74 54.92 23.97
N ILE A 5 -34.57 54.29 24.08
CA ILE A 5 -33.81 53.78 22.91
C ILE A 5 -34.08 52.29 22.81
N ARG A 6 -34.66 51.85 21.70
CA ARG A 6 -34.85 50.43 21.34
C ARG A 6 -33.53 49.87 20.81
N ALA A 7 -32.98 48.85 21.46
CA ALA A 7 -31.95 48.00 20.89
C ALA A 7 -32.63 46.82 20.16
N ALA A 8 -32.36 46.69 18.86
CA ALA A 8 -32.81 45.56 18.06
C ALA A 8 -31.94 44.33 18.36
N ALA A 9 -32.57 43.22 18.75
CA ALA A 9 -31.90 41.94 18.90
C ALA A 9 -31.67 41.32 17.52
N ILE A 10 -30.41 41.18 17.12
CA ILE A 10 -30.00 40.36 15.99
C ILE A 10 -29.95 38.91 16.50
N ALA A 11 -30.89 38.08 16.05
CA ALA A 11 -30.82 36.65 16.28
C ALA A 11 -29.70 36.07 15.40
N ALA A 12 -28.61 35.65 16.04
CA ALA A 12 -27.57 34.87 15.37
C ALA A 12 -28.15 33.49 15.02
N ALA A 13 -28.28 33.22 13.73
CA ALA A 13 -28.60 31.89 13.22
C ALA A 13 -27.45 30.94 13.60
N LEU A 14 -27.76 29.94 14.43
CA LEU A 14 -26.87 28.82 14.71
C LEU A 14 -26.59 28.08 13.41
N LEU A 15 -25.32 28.07 12.99
CA LEU A 15 -24.85 27.20 11.92
C LEU A 15 -25.02 25.73 12.37
N PRO A 16 -25.45 24.83 11.47
CA PRO A 16 -25.59 23.41 11.80
C PRO A 16 -24.21 22.83 12.14
N GLY A 17 -24.21 21.98 13.17
CA GLY A 17 -23.03 21.51 13.89
C GLY A 17 -21.95 20.89 13.02
N ALA A 18 -20.70 21.26 13.34
CA ALA A 18 -19.54 20.49 12.94
C ALA A 18 -19.71 19.04 13.42
N ALA A 19 -19.37 18.08 12.55
CA ALA A 19 -19.18 16.69 12.98
C ALA A 19 -18.24 16.66 14.21
N PRO A 20 -18.45 15.75 15.18
CA PRO A 20 -17.52 15.64 16.30
C PRO A 20 -16.12 15.43 15.72
N ALA A 21 -15.20 16.33 16.06
CA ALA A 21 -13.80 16.19 15.66
C ALA A 21 -13.29 14.86 16.22
N ASP A 22 -12.73 14.02 15.35
CA ASP A 22 -12.14 12.75 15.78
C ASP A 22 -11.16 12.98 16.93
N GLU A 23 -11.19 12.10 17.94
CA GLU A 23 -10.29 12.22 19.08
C GLU A 23 -8.82 12.31 18.62
N PRO A 24 -7.98 13.14 19.26
CA PRO A 24 -6.57 13.25 18.90
C PRO A 24 -5.85 11.90 18.98
N LEU A 25 -5.08 11.56 17.93
CA LEU A 25 -4.20 10.39 17.95
C LEU A 25 -2.90 10.74 18.69
N THR A 26 -2.61 10.04 19.79
CA THR A 26 -1.34 10.20 20.52
C THR A 26 -0.31 9.19 20.05
N LEU A 27 0.87 9.69 19.64
CA LEU A 27 2.01 8.85 19.26
C LEU A 27 3.04 8.84 20.40
N ALA A 28 3.45 7.65 20.82
CA ALA A 28 4.62 7.48 21.67
C ALA A 28 5.91 7.81 20.92
N ARG A 29 5.99 7.40 19.64
CA ARG A 29 7.17 7.60 18.79
C ARG A 29 6.76 7.71 17.32
N TRP A 30 7.56 8.45 16.56
CA TRP A 30 7.47 8.57 15.11
C TRP A 30 8.89 8.73 14.55
N GLY A 31 9.15 8.13 13.40
CA GLY A 31 10.40 8.33 12.68
C GLY A 31 10.45 7.54 11.38
N SER A 32 11.62 7.52 10.77
CA SER A 32 11.87 6.74 9.56
C SER A 32 13.31 6.28 9.47
N PHE A 33 13.58 5.32 8.60
CA PHE A 33 14.90 4.80 8.31
C PHE A 33 14.94 4.18 6.91
N HIS A 34 16.15 3.90 6.43
CA HIS A 34 16.39 3.11 5.22
C HIS A 34 17.02 1.77 5.58
N VAL A 35 16.72 0.73 4.78
CA VAL A 35 17.28 -0.62 4.92
C VAL A 35 17.69 -1.20 3.58
N GLY A 36 18.54 -2.22 3.63
CA GLY A 36 19.00 -2.95 2.46
C GLY A 36 19.88 -2.09 1.55
N GLY A 37 19.91 -2.48 0.29
CA GLY A 37 20.80 -1.92 -0.70
C GLY A 37 22.16 -2.64 -0.77
N ARG A 38 22.78 -2.52 -1.93
CA ARG A 38 24.13 -3.02 -2.22
C ARG A 38 24.91 -2.00 -3.03
N GLU A 39 26.21 -2.03 -2.88
CA GLU A 39 27.12 -1.22 -3.68
C GLU A 39 27.22 -1.77 -5.11
N VAL A 40 27.16 -0.86 -6.09
CA VAL A 40 27.32 -1.15 -7.51
C VAL A 40 28.33 -0.17 -8.07
N VAL A 41 29.41 -0.67 -8.66
CA VAL A 41 30.41 0.16 -9.33
C VAL A 41 30.00 0.37 -10.78
N VAL A 42 29.92 1.63 -11.19
CA VAL A 42 29.71 2.05 -12.58
C VAL A 42 31.00 2.67 -13.10
N SER A 43 31.41 2.27 -14.30
CA SER A 43 32.63 2.75 -14.97
C SER A 43 32.42 2.86 -16.48
N GLY A 44 33.25 3.64 -17.17
CA GLY A 44 33.21 3.80 -18.62
C GLY A 44 32.09 4.69 -19.16
N GLN A 45 31.37 5.40 -18.29
CA GLN A 45 30.31 6.33 -18.66
C GLN A 45 30.87 7.73 -18.96
N PRO A 46 30.33 8.46 -19.95
CA PRO A 46 30.83 9.78 -20.29
C PRO A 46 30.52 10.79 -19.19
N ILE A 47 31.54 11.57 -18.80
CA ILE A 47 31.38 12.74 -17.92
C ILE A 47 30.54 13.79 -18.65
N ARG A 48 29.63 14.44 -17.92
CA ARG A 48 28.69 15.43 -18.48
C ARG A 48 28.85 16.77 -17.78
N GLU A 49 28.71 17.85 -18.53
CA GLU A 49 28.43 19.16 -17.93
C GLU A 49 26.92 19.32 -17.77
N VAL A 50 26.49 19.59 -16.54
CA VAL A 50 25.08 19.69 -16.18
C VAL A 50 24.81 21.05 -15.57
N LEU A 51 23.87 21.78 -16.16
CA LEU A 51 23.31 22.97 -15.54
C LEU A 51 22.14 22.53 -14.64
N PHE A 52 22.37 22.50 -13.32
CA PHE A 52 21.37 22.02 -12.36
C PHE A 52 20.17 22.97 -12.16
N ALA A 53 20.37 24.27 -12.36
CA ALA A 53 19.34 25.28 -12.20
C ALA A 53 19.48 26.38 -13.27
N PRO A 54 18.37 26.86 -13.87
CA PRO A 54 18.40 28.00 -14.79
C PRO A 54 19.12 29.21 -14.18
N GLY A 55 20.06 29.81 -14.92
CA GLY A 55 20.89 30.93 -14.45
C GLY A 55 22.07 30.53 -13.55
N GLY A 56 22.26 29.25 -13.28
CA GLY A 56 23.44 28.74 -12.56
C GLY A 56 24.69 28.60 -13.43
N VAL A 57 25.73 28.01 -12.85
CA VAL A 57 26.96 27.63 -13.55
C VAL A 57 26.94 26.12 -13.82
N PRO A 58 27.29 25.65 -15.04
CA PRO A 58 27.41 24.22 -15.31
C PRO A 58 28.41 23.55 -14.36
N ALA A 59 28.05 22.36 -13.88
CA ALA A 59 28.90 21.54 -13.04
C ALA A 59 29.30 20.27 -13.81
N ARG A 60 30.58 19.88 -13.66
CA ARG A 60 31.10 18.61 -14.19
C ARG A 60 30.61 17.47 -13.32
N VAL A 61 29.77 16.60 -13.88
CA VAL A 61 29.20 15.42 -13.22
C VAL A 61 29.85 14.18 -13.81
N ASP A 62 30.60 13.46 -12.97
CA ASP A 62 31.15 12.15 -13.30
C ASP A 62 30.18 11.05 -12.83
N PRO A 63 29.54 10.31 -13.76
CA PRO A 63 28.65 9.20 -13.40
C PRO A 63 29.40 7.90 -13.10
N ASN A 64 30.74 7.91 -13.10
CA ASN A 64 31.54 6.75 -12.71
C ASN A 64 31.79 6.78 -11.21
N GLY A 65 31.60 5.64 -10.54
CA GLY A 65 31.76 5.53 -9.10
C GLY A 65 30.88 4.44 -8.50
N THR A 66 30.78 4.45 -7.17
CA THR A 66 30.01 3.47 -6.41
C THR A 66 28.64 4.03 -6.07
N TYR A 67 27.59 3.31 -6.45
CA TYR A 67 26.19 3.63 -6.18
C TYR A 67 25.62 2.66 -5.16
N LEU A 68 24.76 3.14 -4.26
CA LEU A 68 23.94 2.27 -3.41
C LEU A 68 22.59 2.00 -4.10
N MET A 69 22.37 0.77 -4.55
CA MET A 69 21.16 0.36 -5.28
C MET A 69 20.38 -0.68 -4.49
N GLY A 70 19.05 -0.63 -4.54
CA GLY A 70 18.19 -1.62 -3.87
C GLY A 70 17.84 -1.28 -2.41
N GLY A 71 18.07 -0.03 -1.99
CA GLY A 71 17.63 0.43 -0.67
C GLY A 71 16.11 0.66 -0.61
N MET A 72 15.53 0.51 0.57
CA MET A 72 14.11 0.71 0.86
C MET A 72 13.93 1.75 1.95
N TYR A 73 12.88 2.57 1.84
CA TYR A 73 12.48 3.51 2.90
C TYR A 73 11.37 2.88 3.75
N ALA A 74 11.41 3.11 5.06
CA ALA A 74 10.30 2.80 5.96
C ALA A 74 10.05 3.94 6.95
N GLN A 75 8.79 4.31 7.13
CA GLN A 75 8.32 5.20 8.19
C GLN A 75 7.56 4.40 9.23
N TYR A 76 7.78 4.70 10.51
CA TYR A 76 7.07 4.06 11.60
C TYR A 76 6.35 5.07 12.49
N MET A 77 5.15 4.72 12.94
CA MET A 77 4.39 5.44 13.94
C MET A 77 3.95 4.45 15.03
N VAL A 78 4.22 4.78 16.29
CA VAL A 78 3.88 3.96 17.46
C VAL A 78 2.84 4.69 18.28
N PRO A 79 1.59 4.18 18.38
CA PRO A 79 0.54 4.84 19.15
C PRO A 79 0.71 4.62 20.66
N ALA A 80 0.09 5.49 21.45
CA ALA A 80 -0.11 5.30 22.89
C ALA A 80 -1.62 5.37 23.20
N PRO A 81 -2.25 4.30 23.73
CA PRO A 81 -1.68 3.00 24.09
C PRO A 81 -1.44 2.07 22.89
N MET A 82 -0.51 1.12 23.04
CA MET A 82 -0.35 0.01 22.09
C MET A 82 -1.31 -1.15 22.43
N ARG A 83 -1.93 -1.71 21.41
CA ARG A 83 -2.79 -2.91 21.49
C ARG A 83 -2.36 -4.02 20.53
N GLY A 84 -1.72 -3.70 19.41
CA GLY A 84 -1.08 -4.70 18.57
C GLY A 84 0.09 -5.35 19.32
N ARG A 85 0.15 -6.69 19.31
CA ARG A 85 1.22 -7.45 19.99
C ARG A 85 2.56 -7.39 19.28
N VAL A 86 2.54 -7.08 17.99
CA VAL A 86 3.71 -6.88 17.13
C VAL A 86 3.44 -5.75 16.13
N PRO A 87 4.47 -5.15 15.52
CA PRO A 87 4.29 -4.15 14.48
C PRO A 87 3.49 -4.66 13.28
N LEU A 88 2.77 -3.75 12.62
CA LEU A 88 2.07 -3.95 11.36
C LEU A 88 2.86 -3.30 10.22
N LEU A 89 3.51 -4.11 9.39
CA LEU A 89 4.21 -3.67 8.19
C LEU A 89 3.22 -3.61 7.02
N MET A 90 3.18 -2.49 6.31
CA MET A 90 2.20 -2.22 5.24
C MET A 90 2.93 -1.96 3.91
N TRP A 91 2.84 -2.92 2.98
CA TRP A 91 3.61 -2.94 1.73
C TRP A 91 2.71 -2.70 0.51
N HIS A 92 2.97 -1.60 -0.21
CA HIS A 92 2.16 -1.19 -1.35
C HIS A 92 2.37 -2.04 -2.61
N GLY A 93 1.44 -1.91 -3.57
CA GLY A 93 1.50 -2.57 -4.86
C GLY A 93 2.39 -1.91 -5.93
N GLY A 94 2.25 -2.37 -7.16
CA GLY A 94 3.01 -1.84 -8.31
C GLY A 94 2.49 -0.47 -8.76
N GLY A 95 3.39 0.49 -9.00
CA GLY A 95 3.07 1.82 -9.52
C GLY A 95 2.65 2.85 -8.47
N LEU A 96 2.70 2.49 -7.17
CA LEU A 96 2.39 3.36 -6.04
C LEU A 96 3.54 3.39 -5.04
N THR A 97 3.37 4.11 -3.94
CA THR A 97 4.26 4.19 -2.77
C THR A 97 3.49 3.83 -1.48
N GLY A 98 4.11 4.02 -0.32
CA GLY A 98 3.49 3.90 0.99
C GLY A 98 2.21 4.74 1.17
N VAL A 99 2.02 5.78 0.35
CA VAL A 99 0.79 6.59 0.26
C VAL A 99 -0.47 5.75 0.05
N THR A 100 -0.31 4.52 -0.45
CA THR A 100 -1.39 3.52 -0.58
C THR A 100 -2.21 3.36 0.71
N TRP A 101 -1.56 3.54 1.87
CA TRP A 101 -2.14 3.30 3.19
C TRP A 101 -2.46 4.59 3.95
N GLU A 102 -2.03 5.74 3.44
CA GLU A 102 -2.20 7.06 4.05
C GLU A 102 -3.60 7.62 3.75
N THR A 103 -3.79 8.95 3.74
CA THR A 103 -5.06 9.59 3.39
C THR A 103 -5.57 9.13 2.02
N THR A 104 -6.87 8.83 1.92
CA THR A 104 -7.49 8.39 0.67
C THR A 104 -7.54 9.53 -0.36
N PRO A 105 -7.73 9.23 -1.65
CA PRO A 105 -7.76 10.26 -2.69
C PRO A 105 -8.85 11.33 -2.52
N ASP A 106 -9.95 11.00 -1.82
CA ASP A 106 -11.04 11.92 -1.45
C ASP A 106 -10.86 12.58 -0.07
N GLY A 107 -9.70 12.42 0.57
CA GLY A 107 -9.34 13.13 1.80
C GLY A 107 -9.77 12.46 3.10
N ARG A 108 -10.35 11.25 3.07
CA ARG A 108 -10.65 10.49 4.29
C ARG A 108 -9.38 9.91 4.91
N GLU A 109 -9.46 9.57 6.18
CA GLU A 109 -8.46 8.71 6.81
C GLU A 109 -8.37 7.37 6.06
N GLY A 110 -7.14 6.91 5.79
CA GLY A 110 -6.91 5.57 5.26
C GLY A 110 -6.45 4.58 6.31
N TRP A 111 -6.05 3.39 5.87
CA TRP A 111 -5.82 2.25 6.75
C TRP A 111 -4.70 2.47 7.77
N GLN A 112 -3.67 3.25 7.48
CA GLN A 112 -2.64 3.59 8.47
C GLN A 112 -3.26 4.28 9.69
N HIS A 113 -4.15 5.25 9.48
CA HIS A 113 -4.88 5.94 10.55
C HIS A 113 -5.81 4.97 11.28
N PHE A 114 -6.57 4.18 10.53
CA PHE A 114 -7.48 3.18 11.10
C PHE A 114 -6.79 2.22 12.09
N PHE A 115 -5.62 1.70 11.72
CA PHE A 115 -4.85 0.77 12.55
C PHE A 115 -4.10 1.49 13.68
N LEU A 116 -3.58 2.71 13.46
CA LEU A 116 -2.98 3.52 14.52
C LEU A 116 -3.98 3.84 15.63
N ARG A 117 -5.20 4.26 15.28
CA ARG A 117 -6.30 4.52 16.23
C ARG A 117 -6.70 3.28 17.03
N ARG A 118 -6.40 2.08 16.50
CA ARG A 118 -6.61 0.79 17.17
C ARG A 118 -5.39 0.30 17.93
N GLY A 119 -4.34 1.11 18.08
CA GLY A 119 -3.18 0.77 18.88
C GLY A 119 -2.14 -0.11 18.17
N TRP A 120 -2.14 -0.19 16.85
CA TRP A 120 -1.06 -0.86 16.10
C TRP A 120 0.10 0.09 15.85
N ALA A 121 1.33 -0.35 16.12
CA ALA A 121 2.50 0.32 15.56
C ALA A 121 2.58 0.01 14.06
N THR A 122 2.45 1.03 13.21
CA THR A 122 2.44 0.86 11.75
C THR A 122 3.80 1.18 11.16
N TYR A 123 4.27 0.37 10.22
CA TYR A 123 5.47 0.59 9.42
C TYR A 123 5.08 0.62 7.94
N VAL A 124 5.09 1.81 7.34
CA VAL A 124 4.75 2.02 5.94
C VAL A 124 6.04 2.17 5.14
N SER A 125 6.25 1.30 4.15
CA SER A 125 7.47 1.27 3.35
C SER A 125 7.25 1.73 1.92
N ASP A 126 8.23 2.39 1.34
CA ASP A 126 8.34 2.55 -0.12
C ASP A 126 9.28 1.48 -0.65
N ALA A 127 8.80 0.61 -1.54
CA ALA A 127 9.58 -0.45 -2.17
C ALA A 127 10.80 0.12 -2.92
N VAL A 128 11.78 -0.74 -3.20
CA VAL A 128 12.96 -0.40 -4.01
C VAL A 128 12.57 0.37 -5.28
N GLU A 129 13.30 1.47 -5.54
CA GLU A 129 13.10 2.37 -6.69
C GLU A 129 11.67 2.92 -6.75
N ARG A 130 11.19 3.40 -5.60
CA ARG A 130 9.84 3.93 -5.45
C ARG A 130 9.83 5.01 -4.39
N GLY A 131 9.19 6.14 -4.67
CA GLY A 131 9.03 7.23 -3.69
C GLY A 131 10.36 7.63 -3.04
N ARG A 132 10.46 7.46 -1.72
CA ARG A 132 11.63 7.81 -0.89
C ARG A 132 12.72 6.72 -0.86
N ALA A 133 12.49 5.58 -1.49
CA ALA A 133 13.50 4.59 -1.77
C ALA A 133 14.18 4.97 -3.09
N GLY A 134 15.42 5.46 -2.98
CA GLY A 134 16.16 6.12 -4.05
C GLY A 134 16.11 5.40 -5.41
N TRP A 135 16.13 6.19 -6.47
CA TRP A 135 16.04 5.71 -7.83
C TRP A 135 17.43 5.58 -8.46
N SER A 136 17.83 4.38 -8.88
CA SER A 136 19.13 4.15 -9.54
C SER A 136 18.92 3.56 -10.93
N GLN A 137 18.95 4.41 -11.97
CA GLN A 137 18.86 3.96 -13.36
C GLN A 137 20.23 3.48 -13.86
N ILE A 138 20.67 2.32 -13.37
CA ILE A 138 21.85 1.61 -13.89
C ILE A 138 21.32 0.57 -14.87
N PRO A 139 21.39 0.77 -16.20
CA PRO A 139 20.70 -0.08 -17.18
C PRO A 139 21.03 -1.57 -17.05
N GLU A 140 22.29 -1.89 -16.75
CA GLU A 140 22.77 -3.26 -16.58
C GLU A 140 22.14 -3.96 -15.37
N GLN A 141 21.72 -3.19 -14.36
CA GLN A 141 21.13 -3.72 -13.13
C GLN A 141 19.59 -3.65 -13.13
N THR A 142 19.05 -2.62 -13.76
CA THR A 142 17.59 -2.41 -13.86
C THR A 142 16.98 -3.21 -15.00
N GLY A 143 17.75 -3.60 -16.03
CA GLY A 143 17.33 -4.59 -17.04
C GLY A 143 16.13 -4.18 -17.91
N GLY A 144 15.79 -2.89 -17.98
CA GLY A 144 14.66 -2.43 -18.77
C GLY A 144 14.30 -0.96 -18.56
N GLN A 145 13.16 -0.56 -19.13
CA GLN A 145 12.58 0.76 -18.91
C GLN A 145 11.57 0.72 -17.77
N ALA A 146 11.50 1.82 -17.03
CA ALA A 146 10.48 1.98 -16.01
C ALA A 146 9.10 2.11 -16.68
N LEU A 147 8.11 1.37 -16.16
CA LEU A 147 6.72 1.49 -16.55
C LEU A 147 6.07 2.65 -15.81
N THR A 148 5.33 3.47 -16.56
CA THR A 148 4.40 4.49 -16.03
C THR A 148 2.98 4.16 -16.47
N LEU A 149 1.98 4.63 -15.72
CA LEU A 149 0.57 4.37 -16.02
C LEU A 149 -0.08 5.64 -16.56
N THR A 150 -0.88 5.50 -17.62
CA THR A 150 -1.75 6.58 -18.13
C THR A 150 -2.95 6.75 -17.21
N LEU A 151 -3.69 7.86 -17.34
CA LEU A 151 -4.93 8.09 -16.57
C LEU A 151 -5.96 6.99 -16.82
N ASP A 152 -6.10 6.49 -18.04
CA ASP A 152 -7.06 5.44 -18.40
C ASP A 152 -6.69 4.10 -17.72
N ASN A 153 -5.39 3.81 -17.55
CA ASN A 153 -4.95 2.48 -17.17
C ASN A 153 -5.46 2.05 -15.78
N PRO A 154 -5.23 2.78 -14.67
CA PRO A 154 -5.79 2.39 -13.37
C PRO A 154 -7.31 2.38 -13.35
N TYR A 155 -7.97 3.34 -14.00
CA TYR A 155 -9.44 3.41 -14.06
C TYR A 155 -10.02 2.08 -14.56
N GLU A 156 -9.46 1.54 -15.64
CA GLU A 156 -9.95 0.31 -16.27
C GLU A 156 -9.40 -0.94 -15.57
N ARG A 157 -8.10 -0.94 -15.24
CA ARG A 157 -7.37 -2.11 -14.72
C ARG A 157 -7.65 -2.40 -13.24
N PHE A 158 -7.96 -1.37 -12.46
CA PHE A 158 -8.23 -1.48 -11.03
C PHE A 158 -9.72 -1.67 -10.73
N ARG A 159 -10.50 -2.04 -11.77
CA ARG A 159 -11.93 -2.33 -11.65
C ARG A 159 -12.67 -1.14 -10.99
N ILE A 160 -12.36 0.06 -11.46
CA ILE A 160 -13.08 1.30 -11.13
C ILE A 160 -14.12 1.54 -12.22
N GLY A 161 -13.64 1.63 -13.47
CA GLY A 161 -14.45 1.82 -14.66
C GLY A 161 -14.94 0.53 -15.30
N ALA A 162 -15.96 0.65 -16.14
CA ALA A 162 -16.62 -0.44 -16.86
C ALA A 162 -15.82 -0.97 -18.08
N GLY A 163 -14.53 -1.24 -17.90
CA GLY A 163 -13.65 -1.82 -18.93
C GLY A 163 -13.10 -0.79 -19.92
N GLN A 164 -12.72 -1.25 -21.12
CA GLN A 164 -11.92 -0.45 -22.06
C GLN A 164 -12.63 0.85 -22.52
N GLY A 165 -11.91 1.95 -22.48
CA GLY A 165 -12.38 3.29 -22.81
C GLY A 165 -13.31 3.93 -21.77
N SER A 166 -13.56 3.26 -20.64
CA SER A 166 -14.49 3.73 -19.61
C SER A 166 -14.03 5.03 -18.95
N TYR A 167 -12.71 5.28 -18.87
CA TYR A 167 -12.20 6.56 -18.38
C TYR A 167 -12.70 7.73 -19.24
N ARG A 168 -12.66 7.60 -20.57
CA ARG A 168 -13.11 8.67 -21.48
C ARG A 168 -14.61 8.89 -21.44
N ARG A 169 -15.36 7.81 -21.24
CA ARG A 169 -16.84 7.84 -21.10
C ARG A 169 -17.30 8.17 -19.68
N GLN A 170 -16.38 8.22 -18.71
CA GLN A 170 -16.65 8.39 -17.29
C GLN A 170 -17.63 7.33 -16.74
N GLU A 171 -17.50 6.10 -17.22
CA GLU A 171 -18.36 4.97 -16.86
C GLU A 171 -17.76 4.17 -15.71
N LEU A 172 -18.46 4.11 -14.59
CA LEU A 172 -18.09 3.28 -13.44
C LEU A 172 -18.74 1.91 -13.48
N LEU A 173 -18.12 0.93 -12.83
CA LEU A 173 -18.81 -0.31 -12.51
C LEU A 173 -19.98 -0.03 -11.54
N PRO A 174 -21.13 -0.73 -11.68
CA PRO A 174 -22.34 -0.39 -10.91
C PRO A 174 -22.17 -0.52 -9.39
N GLY A 175 -22.25 0.59 -8.67
CA GLY A 175 -22.06 0.60 -7.20
C GLY A 175 -20.58 0.60 -6.77
N ASN A 176 -19.67 0.99 -7.67
CA ASN A 176 -18.25 1.08 -7.36
C ASN A 176 -17.97 1.98 -6.13
N GLN A 177 -17.16 1.47 -5.22
CA GLN A 177 -16.83 2.14 -3.97
C GLN A 177 -15.64 3.10 -4.11
N PHE A 178 -14.86 3.05 -5.19
CA PHE A 178 -13.74 3.96 -5.36
C PHE A 178 -14.24 5.41 -5.50
N PRO A 179 -13.61 6.39 -4.82
CA PRO A 179 -13.92 7.80 -5.02
C PRO A 179 -13.43 8.28 -6.40
N ALA A 180 -14.28 8.08 -7.41
CA ALA A 180 -13.93 8.27 -8.81
C ALA A 180 -14.46 9.58 -9.43
N ASP A 181 -14.91 10.55 -8.61
CA ASP A 181 -15.11 11.90 -9.12
C ASP A 181 -13.78 12.47 -9.64
N ARG A 182 -13.85 13.48 -10.50
CA ARG A 182 -12.67 13.97 -11.23
C ARG A 182 -11.53 14.39 -10.31
N GLU A 183 -11.83 15.11 -9.23
CA GLU A 183 -10.79 15.61 -8.34
C GLU A 183 -10.13 14.47 -7.57
N SER A 184 -10.94 13.57 -6.98
CA SER A 184 -10.44 12.40 -6.27
C SER A 184 -9.64 11.45 -7.18
N TYR A 185 -10.11 11.21 -8.41
CA TYR A 185 -9.38 10.36 -9.35
C TYR A 185 -8.05 10.99 -9.80
N LEU A 186 -8.02 12.30 -10.04
CA LEU A 186 -6.76 12.99 -10.34
C LEU A 186 -5.84 13.04 -9.12
N ALA A 187 -6.38 13.15 -7.89
CA ALA A 187 -5.60 13.04 -6.66
C ALA A 187 -4.95 11.66 -6.54
N PHE A 188 -5.68 10.60 -6.84
CA PHE A 188 -5.13 9.24 -6.94
C PHE A 188 -4.03 9.14 -8.00
N MET A 189 -4.26 9.65 -9.21
CA MET A 189 -3.26 9.55 -10.28
C MET A 189 -1.98 10.34 -9.99
N ARG A 190 -2.01 11.38 -9.15
CA ARG A 190 -0.80 12.08 -8.64
C ARG A 190 0.05 11.21 -7.71
N GLN A 191 -0.51 10.14 -7.15
CA GLN A 191 0.19 9.18 -6.30
C GLN A 191 0.92 8.09 -7.12
N VAL A 192 0.61 7.98 -8.42
CA VAL A 192 1.22 6.99 -9.30
C VAL A 192 2.65 7.42 -9.63
N VAL A 193 3.59 6.50 -9.42
CA VAL A 193 5.01 6.69 -9.70
C VAL A 193 5.53 5.59 -10.64
N PRO A 194 6.62 5.83 -11.39
CA PRO A 194 7.19 4.81 -12.26
C PRO A 194 7.66 3.58 -11.46
N ARG A 195 7.83 2.44 -12.13
CA ARG A 195 8.44 1.23 -11.54
C ARG A 195 9.21 0.40 -12.55
N PHE A 196 10.23 -0.33 -12.11
CA PHE A 196 10.77 -1.46 -12.85
C PHE A 196 9.99 -2.75 -12.53
N THR A 197 9.96 -3.69 -13.47
CA THR A 197 9.35 -5.03 -13.30
C THR A 197 10.38 -6.15 -13.22
N THR A 198 11.64 -5.77 -13.27
CA THR A 198 12.84 -6.61 -13.40
C THR A 198 13.67 -6.59 -12.12
N THR A 199 13.34 -5.72 -11.17
CA THR A 199 14.05 -5.53 -9.89
C THR A 199 13.37 -6.21 -8.71
N ASP A 200 12.49 -7.19 -8.95
CA ASP A 200 11.76 -7.92 -7.91
C ASP A 200 12.69 -8.62 -6.90
N ALA A 201 13.86 -9.13 -7.35
CA ALA A 201 14.85 -9.71 -6.44
C ALA A 201 15.42 -8.65 -5.46
N LEU A 202 15.75 -7.46 -5.97
CA LEU A 202 16.22 -6.35 -5.12
C LEU A 202 15.15 -5.90 -4.13
N ALA A 203 13.88 -5.84 -4.58
CA ALA A 203 12.76 -5.51 -3.72
C ALA A 203 12.56 -6.54 -2.61
N LEU A 204 12.64 -7.83 -2.93
CA LEU A 204 12.55 -8.91 -1.94
C LEU A 204 13.67 -8.80 -0.90
N ASP A 205 14.93 -8.66 -1.32
CA ASP A 205 16.08 -8.51 -0.41
C ASP A 205 15.88 -7.36 0.57
N ALA A 206 15.36 -6.23 0.09
CA ALA A 206 15.09 -5.08 0.95
C ALA A 206 13.92 -5.31 1.93
N TYR A 207 12.87 -6.03 1.53
CA TYR A 207 11.80 -6.43 2.45
C TYR A 207 12.28 -7.42 3.53
N LEU A 208 13.19 -8.33 3.18
CA LEU A 208 13.84 -9.21 4.15
C LEU A 208 14.69 -8.39 5.14
N ALA A 209 15.47 -7.42 4.64
CA ALA A 209 16.22 -6.50 5.50
C ALA A 209 15.33 -5.65 6.42
N LEU A 210 14.14 -5.25 5.94
CA LEU A 210 13.14 -4.58 6.78
C LEU A 210 12.64 -5.48 7.91
N LEU A 211 12.30 -6.73 7.61
CA LEU A 211 11.89 -7.72 8.62
C LEU A 211 13.00 -7.99 9.62
N ASP A 212 14.23 -8.18 9.15
CA ASP A 212 15.41 -8.42 10.00
C ASP A 212 15.68 -7.21 10.94
N ARG A 213 15.37 -5.99 10.49
CA ARG A 213 15.54 -4.75 11.27
C ARG A 213 14.42 -4.49 12.29
N VAL A 214 13.17 -4.84 11.96
CA VAL A 214 11.99 -4.57 12.80
C VAL A 214 11.70 -5.73 13.75
N GLY A 215 11.98 -6.97 13.34
CA GLY A 215 11.68 -8.18 14.08
C GLY A 215 10.27 -8.72 13.79
N PRO A 216 9.79 -9.68 14.61
CA PRO A 216 8.51 -10.35 14.40
C PRO A 216 7.35 -9.38 14.20
N SER A 217 6.61 -9.54 13.10
CA SER A 217 5.63 -8.56 12.62
C SER A 217 4.42 -9.21 11.94
N VAL A 218 3.30 -8.48 11.89
CA VAL A 218 2.25 -8.73 10.89
C VAL A 218 2.67 -8.06 9.59
N VAL A 219 2.58 -8.78 8.48
CA VAL A 219 2.88 -8.24 7.14
C VAL A 219 1.58 -8.13 6.36
N MET A 220 1.17 -6.90 6.03
CA MET A 220 0.02 -6.59 5.19
C MET A 220 0.50 -6.08 3.84
N VAL A 221 0.07 -6.72 2.76
CA VAL A 221 0.55 -6.43 1.41
C VAL A 221 -0.61 -6.22 0.44
N HIS A 222 -0.37 -5.43 -0.61
CA HIS A 222 -1.32 -5.22 -1.69
C HIS A 222 -0.77 -5.60 -3.06
N SER A 223 -1.59 -6.26 -3.88
CA SER A 223 -1.32 -6.43 -5.32
C SER A 223 0.03 -7.09 -5.62
N GLN A 224 0.93 -6.41 -6.32
CA GLN A 224 2.29 -6.89 -6.61
C GLN A 224 3.02 -7.35 -5.35
N ALA A 225 2.85 -6.66 -4.22
CA ALA A 225 3.51 -7.03 -2.97
C ALA A 225 3.03 -8.38 -2.40
N GLY A 226 1.97 -8.97 -2.96
CA GLY A 226 1.60 -10.36 -2.71
C GLY A 226 2.77 -11.34 -2.93
N LEU A 227 3.53 -11.18 -4.02
CA LEU A 227 4.72 -12.00 -4.28
C LEU A 227 5.72 -11.88 -3.13
N PHE A 228 6.04 -10.65 -2.74
CA PHE A 228 7.04 -10.37 -1.70
C PHE A 228 6.56 -10.84 -0.33
N GLY A 229 5.28 -10.65 0.02
CA GLY A 229 4.71 -11.12 1.28
C GLY A 229 4.81 -12.63 1.42
N TRP A 230 4.45 -13.38 0.37
CA TRP A 230 4.60 -14.84 0.35
C TRP A 230 6.07 -15.27 0.49
N ARG A 231 6.95 -14.70 -0.32
CA ARG A 231 8.38 -15.06 -0.34
C ARG A 231 9.08 -14.71 0.97
N ALA A 232 8.78 -13.54 1.53
CA ALA A 232 9.32 -13.11 2.81
C ALA A 232 8.87 -14.04 3.95
N ALA A 233 7.60 -14.46 3.97
CA ALA A 233 7.12 -15.45 4.94
C ALA A 233 7.78 -16.83 4.76
N GLN A 234 8.11 -17.23 3.54
CA GLN A 234 8.84 -18.47 3.27
C GLN A 234 10.32 -18.39 3.69
N GLU A 235 10.94 -17.22 3.57
CA GLU A 235 12.38 -17.01 3.83
C GLU A 235 12.68 -16.54 5.26
N ARG A 236 11.68 -15.99 5.96
CA ARG A 236 11.73 -15.55 7.36
C ARG A 236 10.47 -15.96 8.14
N PRO A 237 10.17 -17.27 8.24
CA PRO A 237 8.92 -17.73 8.85
C PRO A 237 8.77 -17.33 10.32
N GLU A 238 9.87 -17.19 11.05
CA GLU A 238 9.87 -16.74 12.45
C GLU A 238 9.63 -15.23 12.62
N ALA A 239 9.90 -14.43 11.57
CA ALA A 239 9.69 -12.98 11.59
C ALA A 239 8.28 -12.57 11.14
N VAL A 240 7.52 -13.47 10.50
CA VAL A 240 6.16 -13.18 10.02
C VAL A 240 5.14 -13.87 10.93
N ARG A 241 4.48 -13.08 11.79
CA ARG A 241 3.49 -13.56 12.77
C ARG A 241 2.09 -13.74 12.17
N ALA A 242 1.79 -12.99 11.12
CA ALA A 242 0.65 -13.20 10.24
C ALA A 242 0.91 -12.52 8.89
N LEU A 243 0.29 -13.06 7.83
CA LEU A 243 0.35 -12.48 6.49
C LEU A 243 -1.05 -12.11 6.02
N VAL A 244 -1.28 -10.85 5.71
CA VAL A 244 -2.55 -10.32 5.17
C VAL A 244 -2.32 -9.88 3.74
N LEU A 245 -3.01 -10.51 2.79
CA LEU A 245 -2.86 -10.32 1.36
C LEU A 245 -4.12 -9.67 0.79
N ILE A 246 -4.04 -8.39 0.45
CA ILE A 246 -5.13 -7.66 -0.21
C ILE A 246 -4.93 -7.77 -1.72
N GLU A 247 -5.79 -8.55 -2.37
CA GLU A 247 -5.74 -8.85 -3.80
C GLU A 247 -4.33 -9.19 -4.32
N PRO A 248 -3.68 -10.24 -3.81
CA PRO A 248 -2.32 -10.59 -4.23
C PRO A 248 -2.28 -10.94 -5.73
N ALA A 249 -1.38 -10.31 -6.47
CA ALA A 249 -1.25 -10.49 -7.91
C ALA A 249 -0.44 -11.74 -8.31
N ALA A 250 0.32 -12.30 -7.37
CA ALA A 250 1.21 -13.43 -7.57
C ALA A 250 1.37 -14.23 -6.27
N VAL A 251 1.95 -15.43 -6.38
CA VAL A 251 2.09 -16.42 -5.31
C VAL A 251 3.56 -16.64 -4.93
N GLY A 252 3.80 -17.31 -3.79
CA GLY A 252 5.13 -17.72 -3.38
C GLY A 252 5.68 -18.91 -4.17
N ASP A 253 6.81 -19.44 -3.70
CA ASP A 253 7.44 -20.64 -4.27
C ASP A 253 6.68 -21.91 -3.82
N PRO A 254 6.04 -22.68 -4.73
CA PRO A 254 5.33 -23.90 -4.37
C PRO A 254 6.20 -24.95 -3.67
N ALA A 255 7.50 -24.96 -3.91
CA ALA A 255 8.43 -25.89 -3.25
C ALA A 255 8.66 -25.55 -1.76
N LYS A 256 8.29 -24.34 -1.32
CA LYS A 256 8.52 -23.84 0.04
C LYS A 256 7.24 -23.68 0.87
N VAL A 257 6.12 -24.29 0.47
CA VAL A 257 4.84 -24.17 1.21
C VAL A 257 4.91 -24.66 2.66
N ALA A 258 5.77 -25.64 2.97
CA ALA A 258 5.96 -26.15 4.33
C ALA A 258 6.48 -25.09 5.31
N ALA A 259 7.21 -24.08 4.83
CA ALA A 259 7.69 -22.97 5.67
C ALA A 259 6.53 -22.12 6.21
N LEU A 260 5.36 -22.15 5.57
CA LEU A 260 4.19 -21.34 5.91
C LEU A 260 3.27 -22.01 6.95
N ARG A 261 3.59 -23.23 7.40
CA ARG A 261 2.70 -24.06 8.24
C ARG A 261 2.22 -23.37 9.52
N ASN A 262 3.06 -22.53 10.12
CA ASN A 262 2.80 -21.89 11.42
C ASN A 262 2.38 -20.42 11.31
N ILE A 263 2.14 -19.94 10.09
CA ILE A 263 1.82 -18.54 9.83
C ILE A 263 0.33 -18.48 9.47
N PRO A 264 -0.52 -17.83 10.29
CA PRO A 264 -1.89 -17.56 9.88
C PRO A 264 -1.88 -16.58 8.70
N ILE A 265 -2.60 -16.92 7.63
CA ILE A 265 -2.66 -16.13 6.41
C ILE A 265 -4.11 -15.75 6.10
N LEU A 266 -4.34 -14.48 5.73
CA LEU A 266 -5.61 -13.98 5.22
C LEU A 266 -5.43 -13.48 3.78
N MET A 267 -6.31 -13.90 2.88
CA MET A 267 -6.42 -13.35 1.53
C MET A 267 -7.78 -12.66 1.38
N VAL A 268 -7.78 -11.41 0.93
CA VAL A 268 -9.01 -10.62 0.73
C VAL A 268 -9.12 -10.23 -0.74
N TYR A 269 -10.28 -10.51 -1.33
CA TYR A 269 -10.63 -10.20 -2.71
C TYR A 269 -11.88 -9.32 -2.77
N GLY A 270 -11.83 -8.27 -3.58
CA GLY A 270 -12.93 -7.34 -3.84
C GLY A 270 -13.90 -7.84 -4.91
N ASP A 271 -14.67 -6.91 -5.47
CA ASP A 271 -15.75 -7.22 -6.40
C ASP A 271 -15.27 -7.18 -7.87
N TYR A 272 -16.17 -7.56 -8.79
CA TYR A 272 -16.01 -7.52 -10.24
C TYR A 272 -14.88 -8.41 -10.79
N ILE A 273 -14.34 -9.32 -9.99
CA ILE A 273 -13.25 -10.21 -10.42
C ILE A 273 -13.66 -11.05 -11.63
N ALA A 274 -14.85 -11.64 -11.62
CA ALA A 274 -15.33 -12.49 -12.71
C ALA A 274 -15.40 -11.78 -14.08
N GLY A 275 -15.61 -10.46 -14.08
CA GLY A 275 -15.73 -9.65 -15.30
C GLY A 275 -14.41 -9.07 -15.80
N ASP A 276 -13.32 -9.13 -15.03
CA ASP A 276 -12.00 -8.65 -15.46
C ASP A 276 -11.27 -9.74 -16.27
N PRO A 277 -10.51 -9.39 -17.33
CA PRO A 277 -9.84 -10.38 -18.18
C PRO A 277 -8.65 -11.12 -17.52
N ARG A 278 -8.16 -10.67 -16.37
CA ARG A 278 -6.93 -11.18 -15.72
C ARG A 278 -7.21 -11.73 -14.32
N TRP A 279 -8.05 -11.03 -13.55
CA TRP A 279 -8.28 -11.33 -12.14
C TRP A 279 -8.89 -12.71 -11.86
N PRO A 280 -9.75 -13.31 -12.72
CA PRO A 280 -10.19 -14.69 -12.53
C PRO A 280 -9.01 -15.67 -12.46
N THR A 281 -8.06 -15.54 -13.39
CA THR A 281 -6.86 -16.37 -13.44
C THR A 281 -5.93 -16.08 -12.25
N ILE A 282 -5.72 -14.80 -11.91
CA ILE A 282 -4.88 -14.40 -10.77
C ILE A 282 -5.45 -14.96 -9.47
N ARG A 283 -6.75 -14.79 -9.21
CA ARG A 283 -7.44 -15.33 -8.02
C ARG A 283 -7.35 -16.85 -8.00
N ALA A 284 -7.61 -17.51 -9.13
CA ALA A 284 -7.53 -18.98 -9.21
C ALA A 284 -6.11 -19.50 -8.89
N ASN A 285 -5.06 -18.82 -9.37
CA ASN A 285 -3.68 -19.14 -9.03
C ASN A 285 -3.42 -18.98 -7.52
N GLY A 286 -3.86 -17.87 -6.94
CA GLY A 286 -3.76 -17.59 -5.51
C GLY A 286 -4.47 -18.64 -4.64
N VAL A 287 -5.71 -18.99 -4.99
CA VAL A 287 -6.49 -20.01 -4.27
C VAL A 287 -5.82 -21.38 -4.38
N ARG A 288 -5.33 -21.80 -5.56
CA ARG A 288 -4.59 -23.07 -5.67
C ARG A 288 -3.33 -23.11 -4.81
N PHE A 289 -2.61 -21.99 -4.69
CA PHE A 289 -1.47 -21.90 -3.79
C PHE A 289 -1.90 -21.97 -2.31
N ALA A 290 -3.00 -21.31 -1.94
CA ALA A 290 -3.57 -21.42 -0.59
C ALA A 290 -3.96 -22.87 -0.24
N GLU A 291 -4.56 -23.61 -1.17
CA GLU A 291 -4.84 -25.05 -0.95
C GLU A 291 -3.57 -25.87 -0.79
N ALA A 292 -2.50 -25.57 -1.54
CA ALA A 292 -1.21 -26.24 -1.36
C ALA A 292 -0.60 -25.96 0.03
N VAL A 293 -0.75 -24.73 0.55
CA VAL A 293 -0.34 -24.38 1.93
C VAL A 293 -1.17 -25.15 2.95
N ARG A 294 -2.49 -25.23 2.77
CA ARG A 294 -3.37 -26.02 3.67
C ARG A 294 -3.04 -27.50 3.64
N ALA A 295 -2.79 -28.06 2.46
CA ALA A 295 -2.36 -29.46 2.30
C ALA A 295 -1.00 -29.75 2.98
N ALA A 296 -0.13 -28.74 3.09
CA ALA A 296 1.12 -28.81 3.84
C ALA A 296 0.98 -28.54 5.35
N GLY A 297 -0.26 -28.43 5.86
CA GLY A 297 -0.56 -28.21 7.28
C GLY A 297 -0.62 -26.75 7.71
N GLY A 298 -0.63 -25.79 6.77
CA GLY A 298 -0.78 -24.36 7.06
C GLY A 298 -2.23 -23.88 7.18
N SER A 299 -2.40 -22.64 7.64
CA SER A 299 -3.71 -22.01 7.82
C SER A 299 -3.86 -20.81 6.89
N VAL A 300 -4.73 -20.93 5.89
CA VAL A 300 -5.10 -19.81 5.01
C VAL A 300 -6.60 -19.58 5.10
N ASP A 301 -7.01 -18.34 5.29
CA ASP A 301 -8.41 -17.89 5.20
C ASP A 301 -8.54 -17.06 3.90
N VAL A 302 -9.53 -17.39 3.06
CA VAL A 302 -9.78 -16.66 1.80
C VAL A 302 -11.15 -16.00 1.91
N VAL A 303 -11.20 -14.69 1.76
CA VAL A 303 -12.40 -13.88 1.86
C VAL A 303 -12.71 -13.26 0.51
N ASP A 304 -13.92 -13.55 0.02
CA ASP A 304 -14.56 -12.86 -1.09
C ASP A 304 -15.54 -11.83 -0.50
N LEU A 305 -15.25 -10.54 -0.65
CA LEU A 305 -16.01 -9.46 -0.01
C LEU A 305 -17.51 -9.51 -0.40
N PRO A 306 -17.89 -9.67 -1.69
CA PRO A 306 -19.28 -9.87 -2.10
C PRO A 306 -20.03 -10.99 -1.37
N GLU A 307 -19.38 -12.12 -1.08
CA GLU A 307 -20.00 -13.24 -0.33
C GLU A 307 -20.28 -12.87 1.14
N ARG A 308 -19.59 -11.84 1.65
CA ARG A 308 -19.81 -11.24 2.97
C ARG A 308 -20.76 -10.05 2.95
N GLY A 309 -21.42 -9.79 1.83
CA GLY A 309 -22.32 -8.64 1.66
C GLY A 309 -21.60 -7.30 1.48
N ILE A 310 -20.27 -7.31 1.36
CA ILE A 310 -19.44 -6.11 1.13
C ILE A 310 -19.22 -5.99 -0.38
N ARG A 311 -19.97 -5.10 -1.04
CA ARG A 311 -20.05 -5.05 -2.51
C ARG A 311 -19.47 -3.77 -3.08
N GLY A 312 -19.05 -3.87 -4.34
CA GLY A 312 -18.60 -2.74 -5.15
C GLY A 312 -17.15 -2.34 -4.95
N ASN A 313 -16.36 -3.11 -4.19
CA ASN A 313 -14.96 -2.83 -3.96
C ASN A 313 -14.11 -2.94 -5.23
N SER A 314 -13.27 -1.93 -5.45
CA SER A 314 -12.28 -1.88 -6.52
C SER A 314 -11.03 -2.70 -6.16
N HIS A 315 -9.99 -2.66 -6.99
CA HIS A 315 -8.68 -3.19 -6.62
C HIS A 315 -8.00 -2.36 -5.51
N MET A 316 -8.37 -1.09 -5.38
CA MET A 316 -7.85 -0.16 -4.37
C MET A 316 -8.74 -0.18 -3.12
N ILE A 317 -8.98 -1.38 -2.57
CA ILE A 317 -9.90 -1.63 -1.45
C ILE A 317 -9.65 -0.71 -0.25
N MET A 318 -8.38 -0.42 0.04
CA MET A 318 -7.98 0.48 1.13
C MET A 318 -8.32 1.96 0.90
N MET A 319 -8.65 2.35 -0.32
CA MET A 319 -9.04 3.71 -0.71
C MET A 319 -10.53 3.84 -1.02
N ASP A 320 -11.26 2.72 -1.16
CA ASP A 320 -12.69 2.70 -1.40
C ASP A 320 -13.47 3.42 -0.28
N ARG A 321 -14.69 3.89 -0.56
CA ARG A 321 -15.56 4.59 0.40
C ARG A 321 -15.92 3.74 1.62
N ASN A 322 -16.00 2.42 1.45
CA ASN A 322 -16.23 1.46 2.51
C ASN A 322 -14.93 0.81 3.03
N SER A 323 -13.77 1.43 2.81
CA SER A 323 -12.45 0.88 3.18
C SER A 323 -12.37 0.50 4.66
N ASP A 324 -12.99 1.25 5.56
CA ASP A 324 -13.03 0.98 7.00
C ASP A 324 -13.80 -0.30 7.36
N GLN A 325 -14.83 -0.66 6.57
CA GLN A 325 -15.56 -1.91 6.75
C GLN A 325 -14.64 -3.11 6.50
N VAL A 326 -13.78 -3.00 5.48
CA VAL A 326 -12.80 -4.05 5.17
C VAL A 326 -11.62 -4.03 6.15
N ALA A 327 -11.16 -2.85 6.58
CA ALA A 327 -10.16 -2.73 7.63
C ALA A 327 -10.62 -3.36 8.95
N ALA A 328 -11.90 -3.21 9.31
CA ALA A 328 -12.51 -3.86 10.47
C ALA A 328 -12.50 -5.38 10.34
N LEU A 329 -12.83 -5.92 9.16
CA LEU A 329 -12.73 -7.36 8.90
C LEU A 329 -11.30 -7.88 9.14
N VAL A 330 -10.29 -7.16 8.64
CA VAL A 330 -8.88 -7.52 8.85
C VAL A 330 -8.48 -7.41 10.33
N GLN A 331 -8.91 -6.34 11.01
CA GLN A 331 -8.69 -6.14 12.45
C GLN A 331 -9.27 -7.29 13.28
N ASP A 332 -10.53 -7.66 13.03
CA ASP A 332 -11.21 -8.72 13.76
C ASP A 332 -10.54 -10.08 13.52
N TRP A 333 -10.10 -10.32 12.28
CA TRP A 333 -9.31 -11.50 11.97
C TRP A 333 -7.98 -11.53 12.74
N LEU A 334 -7.23 -10.43 12.77
CA LEU A 334 -5.97 -10.33 13.53
C LEU A 334 -6.19 -10.52 15.05
N ALA A 335 -7.27 -9.96 15.60
CA ALA A 335 -7.66 -10.15 16.98
C ALA A 335 -8.00 -11.61 17.29
N ALA A 336 -8.72 -12.29 16.39
CA ALA A 336 -9.04 -13.72 16.51
C ALA A 336 -7.80 -14.62 16.45
N LYS A 337 -6.69 -14.17 15.84
CA LYS A 337 -5.39 -14.85 15.90
C LYS A 337 -4.56 -14.48 17.14
N GLY A 338 -5.13 -13.72 18.07
CA GLY A 338 -4.48 -13.31 19.32
C GLY A 338 -3.38 -12.26 19.14
N LEU A 339 -3.41 -11.48 18.06
CA LEU A 339 -2.39 -10.46 17.75
C LEU A 339 -2.78 -9.06 18.21
N TRP A 340 -3.96 -8.90 18.81
CA TRP A 340 -4.50 -7.65 19.33
C TRP A 340 -5.10 -7.87 20.72
N GLN A 341 -4.97 -6.88 21.62
CA GLN A 341 -5.42 -6.94 23.02
C GLN A 341 -6.46 -5.88 23.39
#